data_AF-B5KF99-F1
#
_entry.id   AF-B5KF99-F1
#
_cell.length_a   1.000
_cell.length_b   1.000
_cell.length_c   1.000
_cell.angle_alpha   90.00
_cell.angle_beta   90.00
_cell.angle_gamma   90.00
#
_symmetry.space_group_name_H-M   'P 1'
#
loop_
_entity.id
_entity.type
_entity.pdbx_description
1 polymer ?
#
loop_
_entity_poly.entity_id
_entity_poly.type
_entity_poly.pdbx_seq_one_letter_code
_entity_poly.pdbx_strand_id
1 'polypeptide(L)' 'MNKVYLVAVLVLFLALTINESNEAVPTGGCPFSDFFCAKRCKDMKFGNTGRCTGPNKTVCKCSI' A
#
# COMPACT_ATOMS: atom_id res chain seq x y z
N MET A 1 -26.62 24.11 7.25
CA MET A 1 -25.64 23.01 7.09
C MET A 1 -25.25 22.92 5.62
N ASN A 2 -24.06 23.41 5.28
CA ASN A 2 -23.63 23.56 3.89
C ASN A 2 -23.27 22.19 3.29
N LYS A 3 -24.03 21.75 2.28
CA LYS A 3 -23.82 20.48 1.56
C LYS A 3 -22.39 20.34 1.01
N VAL A 4 -21.72 21.46 0.76
CA VAL A 4 -20.33 21.55 0.27
C VAL A 4 -19.32 20.97 1.27
N TYR A 5 -19.51 21.16 2.59
CA TYR A 5 -18.58 20.63 3.59
C TYR A 5 -18.61 19.10 3.64
N LEU A 6 -19.79 18.50 3.49
CA LEU A 6 -19.93 17.04 3.47
C LEU A 6 -19.18 16.42 2.28
N VAL A 7 -19.25 17.05 1.10
CA VAL A 7 -18.53 16.58 -0.09
C VAL A 7 -17.02 16.72 0.09
N ALA A 8 -16.54 17.84 0.64
CA ALA A 8 -15.12 18.05 0.88
C ALA A 8 -14.54 17.04 1.88
N VAL A 9 -15.26 16.75 2.96
CA VAL A 9 -14.85 15.73 3.95
C VAL A 9 -14.81 14.34 3.32
N LEU A 10 -15.80 13.98 2.49
CA LEU A 10 -15.84 12.69 1.81
C LEU A 10 -14.64 12.49 0.86
N VAL A 11 -14.28 13.52 0.10
CA VAL A 11 -13.10 13.51 -0.79
C VAL A 11 -11.81 13.38 0.02
N LEU A 12 -11.72 14.04 1.18
CA LEU A 12 -10.57 13.94 2.07
C LEU A 12 -10.40 12.51 2.61
N PHE A 13 -11.48 11.86 3.05
CA PHE A 13 -11.46 10.47 3.51
C PHE A 13 -11.05 9.49 2.39
N LEU A 14 -11.56 9.69 1.16
CA LEU A 14 -11.13 8.90 -0.01
C LEU A 14 -9.63 9.08 -0.30
N ALA A 15 -9.11 10.31 -0.24
CA ALA A 15 -7.69 10.57 -0.45
C ALA A 15 -6.79 9.92 0.62
N LEU A 16 -7.25 9.88 1.88
CA LEU A 16 -6.56 9.20 2.97
C LEU A 16 -6.47 7.67 2.75
N THR A 17 -7.54 7.04 2.26
CA THR A 17 -7.53 5.59 1.98
C THR A 17 -6.58 5.19 0.85
N ILE A 18 -6.26 6.10 -0.07
CA ILE A 18 -5.31 5.84 -1.17
C ILE A 18 -3.86 5.95 -0.67
N ASN A 19 -3.61 6.81 0.32
CA ASN A 19 -2.26 7.10 0.81
C ASN A 19 -1.76 6.12 1.89
N GLU A 20 -2.63 5.33 2.51
CA GLU A 20 -2.27 4.47 3.66
C GLU A 20 -2.11 2.98 3.35
N SER A 21 -2.09 2.56 2.07
CA SER A 21 -1.66 1.19 1.71
C SER A 21 -0.13 1.01 1.78
N ASN A 22 0.52 1.67 2.73
CA ASN A 22 1.90 1.40 3.14
C ASN A 22 1.92 0.41 4.31
N GLU A 23 1.03 -0.59 4.31
CA GLU A 23 1.20 -1.76 5.17
C GLU A 23 2.46 -2.50 4.69
N ALA A 24 3.58 -2.17 5.34
CA ALA A 24 4.85 -2.87 5.20
C ALA A 24 4.63 -4.31 5.66
N VAL A 25 4.28 -5.19 4.72
CA VAL A 25 4.13 -6.62 4.99
C VAL A 25 5.50 -7.12 5.46
N PRO A 26 5.59 -7.79 6.62
CA PRO A 26 6.82 -7.90 7.43
C PRO A 26 8.00 -8.63 6.79
N THR A 27 7.88 -9.08 5.54
CA THR A 27 9.00 -9.32 4.63
C THR A 27 8.47 -9.61 3.24
N GLY A 28 7.32 -10.28 3.09
CA GLY A 28 6.74 -10.59 1.78
C GLY A 28 7.67 -11.32 0.79
N GLY A 29 8.80 -11.87 1.25
CA GLY A 29 9.87 -12.42 0.40
C GLY A 29 11.06 -11.49 0.16
N CYS A 30 11.06 -10.30 0.73
CA CYS A 30 12.19 -9.39 0.87
C CYS A 30 13.10 -9.83 2.02
N PRO A 31 14.44 -9.85 1.88
CA PRO A 31 15.22 -9.29 0.77
C PRO A 31 15.49 -10.24 -0.41
N PHE A 32 14.89 -11.43 -0.41
CA PHE A 32 15.19 -12.48 -1.40
C PHE A 32 14.74 -12.13 -2.82
N SER A 33 13.51 -11.62 -3.00
CA SER A 33 13.00 -11.27 -4.32
C SER A 33 11.83 -10.30 -4.31
N ASP A 34 11.88 -9.32 -5.21
CA ASP A 34 10.75 -8.45 -5.54
C ASP A 34 9.55 -9.25 -6.07
N PHE A 35 9.79 -10.40 -6.74
CA PHE A 35 8.72 -11.26 -7.26
C PHE A 35 7.84 -11.83 -6.15
N PHE A 36 8.46 -12.31 -5.06
CA PHE A 36 7.71 -12.81 -3.91
C PHE A 36 6.93 -11.69 -3.22
N CYS A 37 7.51 -10.49 -3.14
CA CYS A 37 6.83 -9.32 -2.59
C CYS A 37 5.60 -8.95 -3.43
N ALA A 38 5.75 -8.84 -4.75
CA ALA A 38 4.63 -8.58 -5.65
C ALA A 38 3.54 -9.67 -5.57
N LYS A 39 3.94 -10.95 -5.55
CA LYS A 39 3.01 -12.07 -5.38
C LYS A 39 2.24 -11.95 -4.07
N ARG A 40 2.93 -11.66 -2.96
CA ARG A 40 2.31 -11.48 -1.65
C ARG A 40 1.34 -10.30 -1.63
N CYS A 41 1.71 -9.17 -2.23
CA CYS A 41 0.84 -8.00 -2.37
C CYS A 41 -0.45 -8.35 -3.12
N LYS A 42 -0.33 -9.11 -4.21
CA LYS A 42 -1.47 -9.57 -5.00
C LYS A 42 -2.34 -10.58 -4.24
N ASP A 43 -1.73 -11.57 -3.60
CA ASP A 43 -2.43 -12.62 -2.83
C ASP A 43 -3.20 -12.00 -1.63
N MET A 44 -2.64 -10.97 -0.99
CA MET A 44 -3.26 -10.26 0.13
C MET A 44 -4.18 -9.12 -0.30
N LYS A 45 -4.30 -8.84 -1.60
CA LYS A 45 -5.07 -7.71 -2.15
C LYS A 45 -4.61 -6.32 -1.63
N PHE A 46 -3.32 -6.18 -1.30
CA PHE A 46 -2.73 -4.90 -0.95
C PHE A 46 -2.35 -4.06 -2.20
N GLY A 47 -2.20 -4.71 -3.36
CA GLY A 47 -1.89 -4.06 -4.64
C GLY A 47 -1.51 -5.08 -5.72
N ASN A 48 -1.37 -4.64 -6.98
CA ASN A 48 -0.97 -5.53 -8.08
C ASN A 48 0.55 -5.67 -8.23
N THR A 49 1.32 -4.77 -7.61
CA THR A 49 2.77 -4.75 -7.66
C THR A 49 3.36 -4.68 -6.25
N GLY A 50 4.62 -5.08 -6.12
CA GLY A 50 5.34 -5.04 -4.85
C GLY A 50 6.84 -4.97 -5.09
N ARG A 51 7.55 -4.22 -4.24
CA ARG A 51 9.01 -4.07 -4.33
C ARG A 51 9.66 -4.08 -2.95
N CYS A 52 10.82 -4.70 -2.85
CA CYS A 52 11.66 -4.69 -1.67
C CYS A 52 12.38 -3.34 -1.53
N THR A 53 12.15 -2.70 -0.38
CA THR A 53 12.60 -1.36 -0.01
C THR A 53 13.17 -1.38 1.42
N GLY A 54 13.59 -0.21 1.91
CA GLY A 54 14.18 -0.08 3.24
C GLY A 54 15.67 -0.48 3.31
N PRO A 55 16.31 -0.25 4.47
CA PRO A 55 17.70 -0.67 4.68
C PRO A 55 17.78 -2.20 4.56
N ASN A 56 18.70 -2.70 3.73
CA ASN A 56 18.84 -4.11 3.36
C ASN A 56 17.69 -4.72 2.53
N LYS A 57 16.82 -3.91 1.91
CA LYS A 57 15.68 -4.40 1.13
C LYS A 57 14.78 -5.35 1.92
N THR A 58 14.59 -5.16 3.23
CA THR A 58 13.80 -6.07 4.07
C THR A 58 12.31 -5.73 4.10
N VAL A 59 11.91 -4.57 3.58
CA VAL A 59 10.54 -4.07 3.62
C VAL A 59 9.86 -4.30 2.28
N CYS A 60 8.79 -5.10 2.25
CA CYS A 60 7.97 -5.22 1.05
C CYS A 60 6.98 -4.04 0.98
N LYS A 61 7.11 -3.20 -0.06
CA LYS A 61 6.19 -2.10 -0.34
C LYS A 61 5.25 -2.52 -1.47
N CYS A 62 3.95 -2.59 -1.17
CA CYS A 62 2.92 -2.87 -2.16
C CYS A 62 2.46 -1.58 -2.86
N SER A 63 2.11 -1.70 -4.14
CA SER A 63 1.46 -0.63 -4.90
C SER A 63 0.32 -1.22 -5.75
N ILE A 64 -0.77 -0.47 -5.88
CA ILE A 64 -1.94 -0.85 -6.69
C ILE A 64 -1.59 -0.91 -8.17
#